data_AF-A0A9W7UVF4-F1
#
_entry.id   AF-A0A9W7UVF4-F1
#
_cell.length_a   1.000
_cell.length_b   1.000
_cell.length_c   1.000
_cell.angle_alpha   90.00
_cell.angle_beta   90.00
_cell.angle_gamma   90.00
#
_symmetry.space_group_name_H-M   'P 1'
#
loop_
_entity.id
_entity.type
_entity.pdbx_description
1 polymer ?
#
loop_
_entity_poly.entity_id
_entity_poly.type
_entity_poly.pdbx_seq_one_letter_code
_entity_poly.pdbx_strand_id
1 'polypeptide(L)'
;MKCPSCHTENAAEAKFCGNCGHSLTEEVVASSGQEEGSEQARAAQAKKTGPNETVEQAKRFASGYFQFFKHALQAPTAIMKSGAIEVRNGIVSLILICFLGACIFYRMMSAASAVTRTFAPDISTPTFFGESITVFFFLLILTLFVGFIIFVSGKMMKSSFSFLEVFGIWGTIATPAIVILVLSFLFSFLLIFFLPILLSVATTYIGISITVAVLKLANGGLDLVYTLIIANVLIGIATFIVLWSYISTIIQALTQGITGF
;
A
#
# COMPACT_ATOMS: atom_id res chain seq x y z
N MET A 1 -11.71 27.43 -13.38
CA MET A 1 -10.72 28.41 -12.87
C MET A 1 -9.30 27.84 -12.92
N LYS A 2 -8.28 28.67 -13.17
CA LYS A 2 -6.87 28.23 -13.18
C LYS A 2 -6.28 28.36 -11.78
N CYS A 3 -5.55 27.33 -11.36
CA CYS A 3 -4.87 27.34 -10.07
C CYS A 3 -3.73 28.38 -10.05
N PRO A 4 -3.65 29.27 -9.05
CA PRO A 4 -2.59 30.27 -8.98
C PRO A 4 -1.22 29.65 -8.67
N SER A 5 -1.18 28.46 -8.06
CA SER A 5 0.07 27.80 -7.66
C SER A 5 0.70 26.92 -8.75
N CYS A 6 -0.11 26.27 -9.60
CA CYS A 6 0.42 25.33 -10.61
C CYS A 6 -0.20 25.49 -12.00
N HIS A 7 -1.04 26.52 -12.20
CA HIS A 7 -1.69 26.90 -13.45
C HIS A 7 -2.59 25.84 -14.11
N THR A 8 -2.83 24.71 -13.44
CA THR A 8 -3.76 23.68 -13.92
C THR A 8 -5.19 24.21 -13.96
N GLU A 9 -5.94 23.86 -15.00
CA GLU A 9 -7.37 24.19 -15.13
C GLU A 9 -8.21 23.27 -14.23
N ASN A 10 -9.09 23.88 -13.44
CA ASN A 10 -10.02 23.20 -12.54
C ASN A 10 -11.46 23.64 -12.85
N ALA A 11 -12.45 22.83 -12.46
CA ALA A 11 -13.86 23.19 -12.55
C ALA A 11 -14.16 24.51 -11.81
N ALA A 12 -15.19 25.26 -12.23
CA ALA A 12 -15.48 26.58 -11.67
C ALA A 12 -15.83 26.54 -10.17
N GLU A 13 -16.46 25.47 -9.71
CA GLU A 13 -16.82 25.21 -8.31
C GLU A 13 -15.75 24.43 -7.50
N ALA A 14 -14.55 24.20 -8.05
CA ALA A 14 -13.50 23.46 -7.35
C ALA A 14 -12.88 24.29 -6.22
N LYS A 15 -13.07 23.86 -4.96
CA LYS A 15 -12.47 24.51 -3.77
C LYS A 15 -10.96 24.31 -3.63
N PHE A 16 -10.42 23.28 -4.27
CA PHE A 16 -8.99 22.96 -4.27
C PHE A 16 -8.55 22.47 -5.65
N CYS A 17 -7.28 22.70 -6.00
CA CYS A 17 -6.72 22.25 -7.26
C CYS A 17 -6.54 20.73 -7.27
N GLY A 18 -7.07 20.06 -8.29
CA GLY A 18 -6.96 18.60 -8.46
C GLY A 18 -5.54 18.09 -8.73
N ASN A 19 -4.60 18.97 -9.07
CA ASN A 19 -3.21 18.62 -9.38
C ASN A 19 -2.25 18.87 -8.20
N CYS A 20 -2.30 20.05 -7.57
CA CYS A 20 -1.36 20.40 -6.49
C CYS A 20 -2.00 20.50 -5.09
N GLY A 21 -3.33 20.41 -4.98
CA GLY A 21 -4.05 20.54 -3.70
C GLY A 21 -4.19 21.95 -3.16
N HIS A 22 -3.74 22.99 -3.88
CA HIS A 22 -3.84 24.38 -3.47
C HIS A 22 -5.30 24.84 -3.34
N SER A 23 -5.64 25.56 -2.26
CA SER A 23 -6.99 26.11 -2.04
C SER A 23 -7.30 27.18 -3.08
N LEU A 24 -8.48 27.08 -3.69
CA LEU A 24 -8.97 27.98 -4.73
C LEU A 24 -10.09 28.90 -4.21
N THR A 25 -10.48 28.72 -2.95
CA THR A 25 -11.48 29.54 -2.25
C THR A 25 -10.80 30.38 -1.18
N GLU A 26 -10.14 31.48 -1.55
CA GLU A 26 -10.03 32.66 -0.68
C GLU A 26 -9.52 33.89 -1.43
N GLU A 27 -10.42 34.86 -1.67
CA GLU A 27 -10.08 36.28 -1.83
C GLU A 27 -11.38 37.12 -1.80
N VAL A 28 -11.86 37.55 -0.62
CA VAL A 28 -12.58 38.84 -0.43
C VAL A 28 -12.50 39.32 1.05
N VAL A 29 -11.52 40.20 1.31
CA VAL A 29 -11.60 41.47 2.07
C VAL A 29 -11.53 41.52 3.61
N ALA A 30 -10.55 42.33 4.05
CA ALA A 30 -10.41 42.95 5.37
C ALA A 30 -11.18 44.28 5.50
N SER A 31 -11.53 44.63 6.76
CA SER A 31 -11.79 45.98 7.32
C SER A 31 -13.19 46.63 7.22
N SER A 32 -13.91 46.73 8.36
CA SER A 32 -14.44 48.00 8.96
C SER A 32 -15.41 47.80 10.16
N GLY A 33 -15.08 48.37 11.34
CA GLY A 33 -15.92 49.24 12.21
C GLY A 33 -17.11 48.76 13.09
N GLN A 34 -16.95 48.93 14.42
CA GLN A 34 -17.89 49.34 15.51
C GLN A 34 -18.99 48.36 16.06
N GLU A 35 -18.89 47.93 17.35
CA GLU A 35 -19.55 48.44 18.60
C GLU A 35 -21.06 48.06 18.67
N GLU A 36 -21.69 47.49 19.71
CA GLU A 36 -21.48 47.30 21.16
C GLU A 36 -22.52 46.24 21.63
N GLY A 37 -22.33 45.64 22.82
CA GLY A 37 -23.48 45.30 23.69
C GLY A 37 -23.60 43.88 24.26
N SER A 38 -23.38 43.79 25.57
CA SER A 38 -23.91 42.83 26.56
C SER A 38 -23.24 41.46 26.75
N GLU A 39 -22.43 41.43 27.82
CA GLU A 39 -22.04 40.28 28.62
C GLU A 39 -23.25 39.56 29.25
N GLN A 40 -22.98 38.35 29.75
CA GLN A 40 -23.77 37.52 30.70
C GLN A 40 -24.66 36.42 30.09
N ALA A 41 -24.06 35.26 29.87
CA ALA A 41 -24.53 34.00 30.49
C ALA A 41 -23.49 32.88 30.28
N ARG A 42 -22.42 32.96 31.06
CA ARG A 42 -21.45 31.87 31.24
C ARG A 42 -22.09 30.77 32.09
N ALA A 43 -22.97 29.97 31.51
CA ALA A 43 -23.54 28.77 32.15
C ALA A 43 -24.16 27.78 31.16
N ALA A 44 -23.43 27.40 30.11
CA ALA A 44 -23.69 26.18 29.36
C ALA A 44 -22.44 25.78 28.56
N GLN A 45 -21.34 25.44 29.24
CA GLN A 45 -20.31 24.59 28.67
C GLN A 45 -20.85 23.16 28.51
N ALA A 46 -21.87 23.00 27.67
CA ALA A 46 -22.18 21.72 27.08
C ALA A 46 -21.15 21.48 25.97
N LYS A 47 -20.08 20.76 26.33
CA LYS A 47 -19.27 19.88 25.50
C LYS A 47 -19.72 19.79 24.03
N LYS A 48 -19.38 20.79 23.22
CA LYS A 48 -19.29 20.67 21.77
C LYS A 48 -17.81 20.57 21.44
N THR A 49 -17.30 19.35 21.56
CA THR A 49 -16.07 18.95 20.88
C THR A 49 -16.36 19.06 19.39
N GLY A 50 -16.04 20.21 18.79
CA GLY A 50 -16.03 20.36 17.34
C GLY A 50 -15.12 19.30 16.73
N PRO A 51 -15.43 18.78 15.54
CA PRO A 51 -14.62 17.73 14.92
C PRO A 51 -13.21 18.28 14.74
N ASN A 52 -12.25 17.65 15.41
CA ASN A 52 -10.84 17.96 15.26
C ASN A 52 -10.50 17.80 13.76
N GLU A 53 -9.92 18.81 13.12
CA GLU A 53 -9.67 18.88 11.67
C GLU A 53 -8.91 17.64 11.16
N THR A 54 -8.02 17.10 11.99
CA THR A 54 -7.28 15.85 11.77
C THR A 54 -8.20 14.62 11.62
N VAL A 55 -9.31 14.56 12.36
CA VAL A 55 -10.29 13.48 12.31
C VAL A 55 -11.13 13.58 11.03
N GLU A 56 -11.48 14.79 10.60
CA GLU A 56 -12.18 14.96 9.32
C GLU A 56 -11.30 14.60 8.13
N GLN A 57 -10.02 15.01 8.15
CA GLN A 57 -9.06 14.64 7.11
C GLN A 57 -8.85 13.13 7.04
N ALA A 58 -8.66 12.47 8.18
CA ALA A 58 -8.55 11.01 8.25
C ALA A 58 -9.82 10.32 7.73
N LYS A 59 -11.01 10.82 8.10
CA LYS A 59 -12.29 10.28 7.63
C LYS A 59 -12.45 10.43 6.12
N ARG A 60 -12.11 11.59 5.55
CA ARG A 60 -12.16 11.83 4.10
C ARG A 60 -11.17 10.94 3.35
N PHE A 61 -9.96 10.77 3.88
CA PHE A 61 -8.97 9.86 3.29
C PHE A 61 -9.44 8.41 3.31
N ALA A 62 -9.91 7.92 4.45
CA ALA A 62 -10.42 6.55 4.59
C ALA A 62 -11.65 6.30 3.68
N SER A 63 -12.58 7.26 3.63
CA SER A 63 -13.74 7.18 2.73
C SER A 63 -13.32 7.17 1.26
N GLY A 64 -12.34 8.00 0.89
CA GLY A 64 -11.81 8.06 -0.48
C GLY A 64 -11.13 6.74 -0.88
N TYR A 65 -10.29 6.18 -0.01
CA TYR A 65 -9.66 4.88 -0.25
C TYR A 65 -10.68 3.75 -0.33
N PHE A 66 -11.71 3.74 0.52
CA PHE A 66 -12.76 2.71 0.47
C PHE A 66 -13.56 2.77 -0.85
N GLN A 67 -13.83 3.97 -1.35
CA GLN A 67 -14.48 4.14 -2.64
C GLN A 67 -13.57 3.65 -3.78
N PHE A 68 -12.29 4.04 -3.78
CA PHE A 68 -11.29 3.50 -4.71
C PHE A 68 -11.23 1.97 -4.67
N PHE A 69 -11.15 1.39 -3.48
CA PHE A 69 -11.09 -0.05 -3.26
C PHE A 69 -12.29 -0.76 -3.88
N LYS A 70 -13.50 -0.23 -3.65
CA LYS A 70 -14.73 -0.76 -4.27
C LYS A 70 -14.68 -0.69 -5.80
N HIS A 71 -14.23 0.42 -6.36
CA HIS A 71 -14.09 0.56 -7.81
C HIS A 71 -13.00 -0.36 -8.36
N ALA A 72 -11.90 -0.56 -7.64
CA ALA A 72 -10.77 -1.38 -8.07
C ALA A 72 -11.14 -2.86 -8.09
N LEU A 73 -12.04 -3.29 -7.21
CA LEU A 73 -12.63 -4.63 -7.23
C LEU A 73 -13.59 -4.83 -8.40
N GLN A 74 -14.39 -3.83 -8.75
CA GLN A 74 -15.38 -3.94 -9.83
C GLN A 74 -14.75 -3.83 -11.22
N ALA A 75 -13.78 -2.94 -11.39
CA ALA A 75 -13.14 -2.69 -12.69
C ALA A 75 -11.72 -2.11 -12.50
N PRO A 76 -10.71 -2.93 -12.19
CA PRO A 76 -9.34 -2.46 -11.93
C PRO A 76 -8.72 -1.72 -13.12
N THR A 77 -9.14 -2.05 -14.34
CA THR A 77 -8.68 -1.39 -15.58
C THR A 77 -9.42 -0.10 -15.91
N ALA A 78 -10.63 0.13 -15.37
CA ALA A 78 -11.45 1.31 -15.65
C ALA A 78 -10.99 2.55 -14.87
N ILE A 79 -10.46 2.37 -13.66
CA ILE A 79 -9.86 3.46 -12.86
C ILE A 79 -8.71 4.14 -13.62
N MET A 80 -8.06 3.41 -14.52
CA MET A 80 -6.95 3.92 -15.31
C MET A 80 -7.37 4.68 -16.58
N LYS A 81 -8.65 4.66 -16.97
CA LYS A 81 -9.14 5.35 -18.18
C LYS A 81 -9.49 6.81 -17.94
N SER A 82 -9.61 7.26 -16.68
CA SER A 82 -9.99 8.64 -16.34
C SER A 82 -8.86 9.67 -16.47
N GLY A 83 -7.67 9.26 -16.93
CA GLY A 83 -6.53 10.17 -17.15
C GLY A 83 -5.80 10.62 -15.86
N ALA A 84 -6.44 10.49 -14.70
CA ALA A 84 -5.82 10.72 -13.39
C ALA A 84 -5.49 9.37 -12.75
N ILE A 85 -4.24 8.92 -12.89
CA ILE A 85 -3.75 7.73 -12.18
C ILE A 85 -3.85 8.02 -10.68
N GLU A 86 -4.63 7.23 -9.93
CA GLU A 86 -4.76 7.37 -8.47
C GLU A 86 -3.53 6.83 -7.72
N VAL A 87 -2.37 7.44 -7.99
CA VAL A 87 -1.04 7.00 -7.51
C VAL A 87 -1.02 6.76 -6.01
N ARG A 88 -1.59 7.68 -5.23
CA ARG A 88 -1.64 7.59 -3.77
C ARG A 88 -2.39 6.34 -3.31
N ASN A 89 -3.56 6.06 -3.89
CA ASN A 89 -4.38 4.93 -3.46
C ASN A 89 -3.76 3.59 -3.88
N GLY A 90 -3.12 3.53 -5.06
CA GLY A 90 -2.34 2.37 -5.47
C GLY A 90 -1.16 2.08 -4.54
N ILE A 91 -0.40 3.09 -4.15
CA ILE A 91 0.71 2.93 -3.17
C ILE A 91 0.18 2.46 -1.81
N VAL A 92 -0.94 3.03 -1.34
CA VAL A 92 -1.59 2.60 -0.10
C VAL A 92 -1.98 1.13 -0.16
N SER A 93 -2.51 0.65 -1.29
CA SER A 93 -2.82 -0.76 -1.49
C SER A 93 -1.58 -1.65 -1.37
N LEU A 94 -0.43 -1.25 -1.94
CA LEU A 94 0.83 -2.01 -1.83
C LEU A 94 1.33 -2.09 -0.39
N ILE A 95 1.27 -0.97 0.35
CA ILE A 95 1.62 -0.93 1.77
C ILE A 95 0.69 -1.85 2.57
N LEU A 96 -0.62 -1.82 2.29
CA LEU A 96 -1.59 -2.67 2.94
C LEU A 96 -1.36 -4.17 2.64
N ILE A 97 -0.97 -4.52 1.41
CA ILE A 97 -0.56 -5.88 1.04
C ILE A 97 0.66 -6.33 1.85
N CYS A 98 1.69 -5.48 1.97
CA CYS A 98 2.87 -5.78 2.77
C CYS A 98 2.51 -5.97 4.25
N PHE A 99 1.65 -5.11 4.79
CA PHE A 99 1.18 -5.19 6.17
C PHE A 99 0.38 -6.47 6.45
N LEU A 100 -0.57 -6.82 5.57
CA LEU A 100 -1.32 -8.07 5.68
C LEU A 100 -0.43 -9.30 5.54
N GLY A 101 0.52 -9.27 4.60
CA GLY A 101 1.53 -10.32 4.42
C GLY A 101 2.36 -10.55 5.68
N ALA A 102 2.82 -9.48 6.34
CA ALA A 102 3.54 -9.56 7.60
C ALA A 102 2.68 -10.15 8.74
N CYS A 103 1.41 -9.74 8.84
CA CYS A 103 0.47 -10.29 9.83
C CYS A 103 0.21 -11.79 9.61
N ILE A 104 0.01 -12.22 8.37
CA ILE A 104 -0.18 -13.64 8.01
C ILE A 104 1.09 -14.44 8.32
N PHE A 105 2.26 -13.89 7.98
CA PHE A 105 3.54 -14.53 8.25
C PHE A 105 3.75 -14.77 9.75
N TYR A 106 3.44 -13.79 10.60
CA TYR A 106 3.48 -13.97 12.05
C TYR A 106 2.56 -15.11 12.51
N ARG A 107 1.33 -15.18 11.98
CA ARG A 107 0.41 -16.28 12.31
C ARG A 107 1.00 -17.63 11.91
N MET A 108 1.59 -17.73 10.72
CA MET A 108 2.26 -18.93 10.25
C MET A 108 3.43 -19.33 11.15
N MET A 109 4.30 -18.37 11.51
CA MET A 109 5.44 -18.62 12.38
C MET A 109 5.01 -18.99 13.81
N SER A 110 3.98 -18.35 14.34
CA SER A 110 3.41 -18.68 15.66
C SER A 110 2.84 -20.10 15.69
N ALA A 111 2.12 -20.52 14.64
CA ALA A 111 1.58 -21.86 14.51
C ALA A 111 2.70 -22.90 14.35
N ALA A 112 3.71 -22.61 13.53
CA ALA A 112 4.88 -23.46 13.37
C ALA A 112 5.61 -23.65 14.71
N SER A 113 5.86 -22.56 15.46
CA SER A 113 6.53 -22.62 16.77
C SER A 113 5.75 -23.44 17.80
N ALA A 114 4.41 -23.39 17.78
CA ALA A 114 3.57 -24.19 18.67
C ALA A 114 3.74 -25.70 18.40
N VAL A 115 3.86 -26.08 17.12
CA VAL A 115 4.15 -27.46 16.73
C VAL A 115 5.60 -27.84 17.06
N THR A 116 6.59 -26.99 16.77
CA THR A 116 7.99 -27.33 17.06
C THR A 116 8.22 -27.48 18.57
N ARG A 117 7.51 -26.72 19.41
CA ARG A 117 7.55 -26.84 20.87
C ARG A 117 7.06 -28.16 21.43
N THR A 118 6.23 -28.91 20.69
CA THR A 118 5.86 -30.27 21.12
C THR A 118 7.04 -31.24 21.03
N PHE A 119 8.04 -30.92 20.20
CA PHE A 119 9.24 -31.75 19.99
C PHE A 119 10.50 -31.16 20.65
N ALA A 120 10.55 -29.84 20.84
CA ALA A 120 11.68 -29.11 21.43
C ALA A 120 11.16 -27.94 22.29
N PRO A 121 11.01 -28.11 23.61
CA PRO A 121 10.35 -27.14 24.49
C PRO A 121 11.09 -25.80 24.64
N ASP A 122 12.42 -25.81 24.47
CA ASP A 122 13.30 -24.67 24.78
C ASP A 122 13.34 -23.58 23.70
N ILE A 123 12.53 -23.69 22.65
CA ILE A 123 12.53 -22.72 21.56
C ILE A 123 11.74 -21.47 21.97
N SER A 124 12.32 -20.28 21.81
CA SER A 124 11.68 -18.99 22.07
C SER A 124 10.41 -18.78 21.23
N THR A 125 9.35 -18.20 21.83
CA THR A 125 8.15 -17.81 21.07
C THR A 125 8.43 -16.57 20.21
N PRO A 126 8.03 -16.57 18.93
CA PRO A 126 8.11 -15.37 18.10
C PRO A 126 7.21 -14.28 18.66
N THR A 127 7.70 -13.04 18.69
CA THR A 127 6.92 -11.88 19.13
C THR A 127 6.31 -11.16 17.93
N PHE A 128 5.08 -10.65 18.09
CA PHE A 128 4.39 -9.92 17.01
C PHE A 128 5.19 -8.70 16.55
N PHE A 129 5.62 -7.85 17.48
CA PHE A 129 6.30 -6.60 17.13
C PHE A 129 7.76 -6.79 16.69
N GLY A 130 8.41 -7.93 16.93
CA GLY A 130 9.75 -8.19 16.43
C GLY A 130 9.74 -8.71 14.99
N GLU A 131 9.25 -9.93 14.83
CA GLU A 131 9.32 -10.66 13.56
C GLU A 131 8.42 -10.03 12.49
N SER A 132 7.20 -9.59 12.85
CA SER A 132 6.29 -9.00 11.86
C SER A 132 6.80 -7.67 11.31
N ILE A 133 7.44 -6.84 12.15
CA ILE A 133 8.02 -5.57 11.71
C ILE A 133 9.18 -5.83 10.74
N THR A 134 10.03 -6.80 11.07
CA THR A 134 11.14 -7.21 10.21
C THR A 134 10.62 -7.66 8.84
N VAL A 135 9.65 -8.58 8.83
CA VAL A 135 9.02 -9.07 7.58
C VAL A 135 8.35 -7.95 6.80
N PHE A 136 7.66 -7.03 7.47
CA PHE A 136 7.03 -5.89 6.83
C PHE A 136 8.05 -5.04 6.06
N PHE A 137 9.21 -4.74 6.65
CA PHE A 137 10.27 -4.00 5.96
C PHE A 137 10.90 -4.80 4.82
N PHE A 138 11.13 -6.11 5.00
CA PHE A 138 11.61 -6.96 3.91
C PHE A 138 10.64 -7.01 2.72
N LEU A 139 9.33 -7.09 2.98
CA LEU A 139 8.30 -7.05 1.93
C LEU A 139 8.20 -5.66 1.26
N LEU A 140 8.40 -4.59 2.02
CA LEU A 140 8.45 -3.22 1.48
C LEU A 140 9.67 -3.07 0.56
N ILE A 141 10.85 -3.52 0.99
CA ILE A 141 12.07 -3.54 0.18
C ILE A 141 11.87 -4.36 -1.09
N LEU A 142 11.28 -5.56 -0.99
CA LEU A 142 10.96 -6.39 -2.15
C LEU A 142 10.03 -5.65 -3.12
N THR A 143 8.98 -5.03 -2.60
CA THR A 143 8.01 -4.23 -3.36
C THR A 143 8.69 -3.07 -4.09
N LEU A 144 9.67 -2.40 -3.46
CA LEU A 144 10.47 -1.36 -4.10
C LEU A 144 11.34 -1.91 -5.23
N PHE A 145 12.03 -3.02 -5.03
CA PHE A 145 12.83 -3.67 -6.08
C PHE A 145 11.96 -4.12 -7.26
N VAL A 146 10.81 -4.74 -6.97
CA VAL A 146 9.85 -5.16 -8.00
C VAL A 146 9.33 -3.95 -8.78
N GLY A 147 8.90 -2.88 -8.09
CA GLY A 147 8.45 -1.65 -8.75
C GLY A 147 9.54 -0.97 -9.57
N PHE A 148 10.80 -1.00 -9.11
CA PHE A 148 11.95 -0.54 -9.87
C PHE A 148 12.18 -1.37 -11.14
N ILE A 149 12.07 -2.70 -11.07
CA ILE A 149 12.17 -3.57 -12.24
C ILE A 149 11.05 -3.26 -13.23
N ILE A 150 9.80 -3.12 -12.78
CA ILE A 150 8.66 -2.74 -13.64
C ILE A 150 8.93 -1.39 -14.32
N PHE A 151 9.48 -0.41 -13.58
CA PHE A 151 9.83 0.89 -14.13
C PHE A 151 10.93 0.80 -15.21
N VAL A 152 12.01 0.04 -14.96
CA VAL A 152 13.08 -0.20 -15.94
C VAL A 152 12.52 -0.89 -17.18
N SER A 153 11.66 -1.91 -17.01
CA SER A 153 10.96 -2.57 -18.12
C SER A 153 10.12 -1.59 -18.93
N GLY A 154 9.39 -0.69 -18.27
CA GLY A 154 8.68 0.39 -18.95
C GLY A 154 9.61 1.33 -19.73
N LYS A 155 10.75 1.70 -19.16
CA LYS A 155 11.74 2.55 -19.85
C LYS A 155 12.35 1.87 -21.08
N MET A 156 12.60 0.56 -21.03
CA MET A 156 13.01 -0.22 -22.19
C MET A 156 11.96 -0.23 -23.32
N MET A 157 10.68 -0.10 -22.95
CA MET A 157 9.54 0.04 -23.87
C MET A 157 9.14 1.50 -24.13
N LYS A 158 10.07 2.45 -23.94
CA LYS A 158 9.90 3.91 -24.15
C LYS A 158 8.65 4.49 -23.48
N SER A 159 8.30 3.96 -22.32
CA SER A 159 7.13 4.39 -21.56
C SER A 159 7.30 5.81 -21.01
N SER A 160 6.25 6.61 -21.12
CA SER A 160 6.19 8.00 -20.63
C SER A 160 5.89 8.09 -19.13
N PHE A 161 5.47 7.00 -18.48
CA PHE A 161 5.14 7.00 -17.06
C PHE A 161 6.37 7.30 -16.16
N SER A 162 6.11 8.05 -15.10
CA SER A 162 7.04 8.35 -14.01
C SER A 162 7.15 7.19 -13.02
N PHE A 163 8.20 7.19 -12.18
CA PHE A 163 8.44 6.13 -11.21
C PHE A 163 7.25 5.90 -10.27
N LEU A 164 6.69 6.96 -9.68
CA LEU A 164 5.55 6.84 -8.76
C LEU A 164 4.27 6.36 -9.47
N GLU A 165 4.06 6.77 -10.72
CA GLU A 165 2.92 6.28 -11.52
C GLU A 165 2.99 4.77 -11.73
N VAL A 166 4.18 4.18 -11.88
CA VAL A 166 4.34 2.72 -11.97
C VAL A 166 3.83 2.02 -10.71
N PHE A 167 4.17 2.53 -9.51
CA PHE A 167 3.63 2.00 -8.26
C PHE A 167 2.12 2.21 -8.13
N GLY A 168 1.61 3.34 -8.60
CA GLY A 168 0.18 3.62 -8.67
C GLY A 168 -0.59 2.61 -9.53
N ILE A 169 -0.08 2.35 -10.72
CA ILE A 169 -0.64 1.39 -11.69
C ILE A 169 -0.59 -0.02 -11.10
N TRP A 170 0.59 -0.46 -10.68
CA TRP A 170 0.78 -1.80 -10.12
C TRP A 170 -0.09 -2.01 -8.87
N GLY A 171 -0.10 -1.05 -7.95
CA GLY A 171 -0.91 -1.11 -6.73
C GLY A 171 -2.42 -1.14 -6.98
N THR A 172 -2.91 -0.41 -7.99
CA THR A 172 -4.32 -0.48 -8.39
C THR A 172 -4.69 -1.87 -8.91
N ILE A 173 -3.83 -2.47 -9.76
CA ILE A 173 -4.05 -3.82 -10.29
C ILE A 173 -3.92 -4.88 -9.19
N ALA A 174 -3.02 -4.67 -8.22
CA ALA A 174 -2.81 -5.57 -7.09
C ALA A 174 -3.90 -5.44 -6.00
N THR A 175 -4.73 -4.39 -6.04
CA THR A 175 -5.72 -4.09 -4.99
C THR A 175 -6.67 -5.26 -4.68
N PRO A 176 -7.20 -6.01 -5.66
CA PRO A 176 -8.05 -7.17 -5.35
C PRO A 176 -7.36 -8.28 -4.54
N ALA A 177 -6.02 -8.35 -4.57
CA ALA A 177 -5.25 -9.27 -3.74
C ALA A 177 -5.48 -9.02 -2.23
N ILE A 178 -5.80 -7.79 -1.84
CA ILE A 178 -6.10 -7.43 -0.44
C ILE A 178 -7.31 -8.23 0.06
N VAL A 179 -8.34 -8.43 -0.77
CA VAL A 179 -9.51 -9.25 -0.36
C VAL A 179 -9.06 -10.68 -0.08
N ILE A 180 -8.24 -11.25 -0.96
CA ILE A 180 -7.71 -12.60 -0.80
C ILE A 180 -6.86 -12.69 0.47
N LEU A 181 -6.00 -11.70 0.74
CA LEU A 181 -5.16 -11.65 1.94
C LEU A 181 -5.97 -11.45 3.23
N VAL A 182 -6.99 -10.59 3.24
CA VAL A 182 -7.88 -10.41 4.39
C VAL A 182 -8.64 -11.71 4.67
N LEU A 183 -9.19 -12.36 3.64
CA LEU A 183 -9.83 -13.66 3.79
C LEU A 183 -8.83 -14.70 4.32
N SER A 184 -7.62 -14.75 3.77
CA SER A 184 -6.55 -15.64 4.25
C SER A 184 -6.24 -15.42 5.74
N PHE A 185 -6.14 -14.16 6.16
CA PHE A 185 -5.87 -13.80 7.54
C PHE A 185 -7.02 -14.22 8.48
N LEU A 186 -8.28 -13.98 8.09
CA LEU A 186 -9.44 -14.40 8.87
C LEU A 186 -9.55 -15.94 8.97
N PHE A 187 -9.38 -16.64 7.84
CA PHE A 187 -9.40 -18.11 7.81
C PHE A 187 -8.24 -18.73 8.59
N SER A 188 -7.11 -18.03 8.75
CA SER A 188 -5.98 -18.48 9.57
C SER A 188 -6.37 -18.78 11.02
N PHE A 189 -7.45 -18.19 11.55
CA PHE A 189 -7.93 -18.48 12.91
C PHE A 189 -8.72 -19.79 13.01
N LEU A 190 -9.31 -20.25 11.90
CA LEU A 190 -10.20 -21.41 11.88
C LEU A 190 -9.53 -22.65 11.30
N LEU A 191 -8.76 -22.51 10.21
CA LEU A 191 -8.22 -23.62 9.44
C LEU A 191 -6.78 -23.34 8.98
N ILE A 192 -5.80 -23.60 9.85
CA ILE A 192 -4.38 -23.33 9.55
C ILE A 192 -3.85 -24.09 8.32
N PHE A 193 -4.39 -25.28 8.04
CA PHE A 193 -3.96 -26.12 6.91
C PHE A 193 -4.29 -25.52 5.53
N PHE A 194 -5.33 -24.69 5.41
CA PHE A 194 -5.68 -24.03 4.14
C PHE A 194 -4.90 -22.72 3.90
N LEU A 195 -4.22 -22.19 4.93
CA LEU A 195 -3.44 -20.97 4.83
C LEU A 195 -2.39 -20.98 3.70
N PRO A 196 -1.54 -22.02 3.54
CA PRO A 196 -0.55 -22.03 2.44
C PRO A 196 -1.20 -22.04 1.06
N ILE A 197 -2.37 -22.65 0.90
CA ILE A 197 -3.11 -22.68 -0.36
C ILE A 197 -3.66 -21.28 -0.68
N LEU A 198 -4.27 -20.59 0.29
CA LEU A 198 -4.78 -19.24 0.07
C LEU A 198 -3.63 -18.24 -0.18
N LEU A 199 -2.49 -18.42 0.48
CA LEU A 199 -1.29 -17.61 0.26
C LEU A 199 -0.67 -17.86 -1.12
N SER A 200 -0.69 -19.10 -1.63
CA SER A 200 -0.23 -19.39 -3.00
C SER A 200 -1.14 -18.74 -4.05
N VAL A 201 -2.45 -18.70 -3.81
CA VAL A 201 -3.40 -17.96 -4.65
C VAL A 201 -3.14 -16.45 -4.61
N ALA A 202 -2.87 -15.87 -3.43
CA ALA A 202 -2.57 -14.46 -3.30
C ALA A 202 -1.24 -14.08 -4.01
N THR A 203 -0.20 -14.88 -3.83
CA THR A 203 1.12 -14.64 -4.44
C THR A 203 1.10 -14.80 -5.97
N THR A 204 0.39 -15.81 -6.49
CA THR A 204 0.18 -15.95 -7.94
C THR A 204 -0.61 -14.78 -8.51
N TYR A 205 -1.65 -14.31 -7.82
CA TYR A 205 -2.38 -13.10 -8.23
C TYR A 205 -1.45 -11.87 -8.27
N ILE A 206 -0.60 -11.67 -7.27
CA ILE A 206 0.39 -10.58 -7.26
C ILE A 206 1.36 -10.73 -8.44
N GLY A 207 1.84 -11.93 -8.77
CA GLY A 207 2.66 -12.20 -9.95
C GLY A 207 1.97 -11.82 -11.27
N ILE A 208 0.69 -12.17 -11.41
CA ILE A 208 -0.13 -11.76 -12.56
C ILE A 208 -0.28 -10.23 -12.59
N SER A 209 -0.49 -9.58 -11.44
CA SER A 209 -0.62 -8.12 -11.35
C SER A 209 0.63 -7.39 -11.86
N ILE A 210 1.82 -7.94 -11.59
CA ILE A 210 3.10 -7.40 -12.08
C ILE A 210 3.17 -7.53 -13.60
N THR A 211 2.81 -8.70 -14.14
CA THR A 211 2.78 -8.94 -15.58
C THR A 211 1.83 -7.96 -16.28
N VAL A 212 0.63 -7.77 -15.75
CA VAL A 212 -0.36 -6.82 -16.29
C VAL A 212 0.13 -5.37 -16.17
N ALA A 213 0.84 -5.01 -15.11
CA ALA A 213 1.45 -3.69 -14.98
C ALA A 213 2.52 -3.46 -16.07
N VAL A 214 3.40 -4.43 -16.32
CA VAL A 214 4.39 -4.33 -17.42
C VAL A 214 3.71 -4.22 -18.78
N LEU A 215 2.68 -5.04 -19.04
CA LEU A 215 1.89 -4.98 -20.28
C LEU A 215 1.28 -3.58 -20.51
N LYS A 216 0.80 -2.94 -19.44
CA LYS A 216 0.24 -1.58 -19.48
C LYS A 216 1.27 -0.49 -19.80
N LEU A 217 2.55 -0.73 -19.48
CA LEU A 217 3.63 0.22 -19.74
C LEU A 217 4.17 0.12 -21.18
N ALA A 218 3.75 -0.89 -21.95
CA ALA A 218 4.23 -1.12 -23.31
C ALA A 218 3.82 0.02 -24.25
N ASN A 219 4.79 0.79 -24.76
CA ASN A 219 4.55 1.92 -25.67
C ASN A 219 5.48 1.90 -26.90
N GLY A 220 5.94 0.71 -27.30
CA GLY A 220 6.89 0.52 -28.39
C GLY A 220 8.35 0.68 -27.96
N GLY A 221 9.23 -0.22 -28.37
CA GLY A 221 10.62 -0.26 -27.91
C GLY A 221 11.19 -1.67 -28.05
N LEU A 222 11.75 -2.22 -26.98
CA LEU A 222 12.03 -3.65 -26.92
C LEU A 222 10.72 -4.44 -27.04
N ASP A 223 10.77 -5.58 -27.73
CA ASP A 223 9.61 -6.45 -27.85
C ASP A 223 9.09 -6.91 -26.47
N LEU A 224 7.76 -6.99 -26.38
CA LEU A 224 7.02 -7.19 -25.13
C LEU A 224 7.35 -8.54 -24.47
N VAL A 225 7.55 -9.58 -25.28
CA VAL A 225 7.83 -10.94 -24.79
C VAL A 225 9.21 -10.96 -24.15
N TYR A 226 10.22 -10.40 -24.81
CA TYR A 226 11.57 -10.32 -24.23
C TYR A 226 11.60 -9.46 -22.97
N THR A 227 10.86 -8.35 -22.94
CA THR A 227 10.78 -7.49 -21.76
C THR A 227 10.15 -8.22 -20.58
N LEU A 228 9.08 -8.99 -20.81
CA LEU A 228 8.42 -9.81 -19.78
C LEU A 228 9.34 -10.91 -19.24
N ILE A 229 10.08 -11.60 -20.11
CA ILE A 229 11.02 -12.64 -19.69
C ILE A 229 12.12 -12.04 -18.80
N ILE A 230 12.74 -10.95 -19.25
CA ILE A 230 13.78 -10.24 -18.49
C ILE A 230 13.24 -9.77 -17.14
N ALA A 231 12.04 -9.15 -17.13
CA ALA A 231 11.41 -8.69 -15.90
C ALA A 231 11.17 -9.83 -14.90
N ASN A 232 10.61 -10.95 -15.35
CA ASN A 232 10.33 -12.10 -14.48
C ASN A 232 11.62 -12.74 -13.93
N VAL A 233 12.67 -12.86 -14.74
CA VAL A 233 13.97 -13.36 -14.28
C VAL A 233 14.56 -12.42 -13.21
N LEU A 234 14.56 -11.11 -13.45
CA LEU A 234 15.05 -10.12 -12.49
C LEU A 234 14.22 -10.11 -11.20
N ILE A 235 12.89 -10.23 -11.29
CA ILE A 235 12.00 -10.34 -10.13
C ILE A 235 12.29 -11.61 -9.33
N GLY A 236 12.52 -12.74 -10.02
CA GLY A 236 12.91 -14.00 -9.39
C GLY A 236 14.23 -13.88 -8.63
N ILE A 237 15.24 -13.26 -9.24
CA ILE A 237 16.54 -12.98 -8.60
C ILE A 237 16.36 -12.06 -7.39
N ALA A 238 15.61 -10.96 -7.52
CA ALA A 238 15.35 -10.03 -6.42
C ALA A 238 14.62 -10.73 -5.25
N THR A 239 13.60 -11.53 -5.57
CA THR A 239 12.85 -12.31 -4.58
C THR A 239 13.76 -13.30 -3.86
N PHE A 240 14.62 -14.01 -4.60
CA PHE A 240 15.58 -14.95 -4.01
C PHE A 240 16.57 -14.24 -3.08
N ILE A 241 17.15 -13.12 -3.50
CA ILE A 241 18.11 -12.34 -2.68
C ILE A 241 17.44 -11.86 -1.39
N VAL A 242 16.26 -11.26 -1.48
CA VAL A 242 15.54 -10.73 -0.32
C VAL A 242 15.12 -11.85 0.64
N LEU A 243 14.59 -12.96 0.10
CA LEU A 243 14.18 -14.11 0.90
C LEU A 243 15.39 -14.77 1.57
N TRP A 244 16.51 -14.92 0.86
CA TRP A 244 17.74 -15.46 1.41
C TRP A 244 18.31 -14.58 2.53
N SER A 245 18.31 -13.26 2.33
CA SER A 245 18.72 -12.29 3.36
C SER A 245 17.88 -12.42 4.63
N TYR A 246 16.56 -12.58 4.46
CA TYR A 246 15.64 -12.79 5.58
C TYR A 246 15.90 -14.12 6.30
N ILE A 247 16.03 -15.22 5.58
CA ILE A 247 16.33 -16.54 6.15
C ILE A 247 17.68 -16.50 6.90
N SER A 248 18.70 -15.88 6.32
CA SER A 248 20.00 -15.70 6.97
C SER A 248 19.86 -14.92 8.29
N THR A 249 19.01 -13.90 8.34
CA THR A 249 18.75 -13.12 9.56
C THR A 249 18.14 -14.00 10.66
N ILE A 250 17.15 -14.83 10.31
CA ILE A 250 16.54 -15.78 11.26
C ILE A 250 17.55 -16.82 11.75
N ILE A 251 18.33 -17.42 10.82
CA ILE A 251 19.32 -18.43 11.18
C ILE A 251 20.38 -17.85 12.11
N GLN A 252 20.85 -16.63 11.85
CA GLN A 252 21.82 -15.95 12.72
C GLN A 252 21.22 -15.68 14.11
N ALA A 253 19.97 -15.19 14.18
CA ALA A 253 19.29 -14.98 15.45
C ALA A 253 19.14 -16.28 16.27
N LEU A 254 18.81 -17.38 15.61
CA LEU A 254 18.75 -18.71 16.24
C LEU A 254 20.13 -19.21 16.68
N THR A 255 21.16 -19.07 15.84
CA THR A 255 22.51 -19.56 16.12
C THR A 255 23.17 -18.80 17.27
N GLN A 256 23.00 -17.47 17.32
CA GLN A 256 23.50 -16.65 18.43
C GLN A 256 22.80 -16.96 19.75
N GLY A 257 21.51 -17.33 19.72
CA GLY A 257 20.79 -17.84 20.89
C GLY A 257 21.30 -19.18 21.41
N ILE A 258 21.91 -20.01 20.55
CA ILE A 258 22.47 -21.32 20.90
C ILE A 258 23.92 -21.21 21.41
N THR A 259 24.73 -20.31 20.86
CA THR A 259 26.14 -20.12 21.28
C THR A 259 26.31 -19.22 22.50
N GLY A 260 25.21 -18.68 23.05
CA GLY A 260 25.19 -17.86 24.27
C GLY A 260 25.04 -18.64 25.58
N PHE A 261 25.11 -19.97 25.53
CA PHE A 261 25.17 -20.88 26.68
C PHE A 261 26.59 -21.42 26.88
#